data_AF-X1T1F3-F1
#
_entry.id   AF-X1T1F3-F1
#
_cell.length_a   1.000
_cell.length_b   1.000
_cell.length_c   1.000
_cell.angle_alpha   90.00
_cell.angle_beta   90.00
_cell.angle_gamma   90.00
#
_symmetry.space_group_name_H-M   'P 1'
#
loop_
_entity.id
_entity.type
_entity.pdbx_description
1 polymer ?
#
loop_
_entity_poly.entity_id
_entity_poly.type
_entity_poly.pdbx_seq_one_letter_code
_entity_poly.pdbx_strand_id
1 'polypeptide(L)'
;MRVAIDYTSAVRQGGGIARYTRGLVGALAELDAGNQYVLFSAGRDRTGKAWPANFSLRSLPIKDRHLAMVWQRMSVPIPIELFTGWADVFHSPDFVLPPVLRARTVLTVHDLSFIRHPECFSKPMLAYAARAVPRSVARADVILADSESARQDLLELLHVPRDRL
;
A
#
# COMPACT_ATOMS: atom_id res chain seq x y z
N MET A 1 -6.98 -15.63 -9.88
CA MET A 1 -7.04 -14.19 -10.20
C MET A 1 -5.63 -13.62 -10.29
N ARG A 2 -5.46 -12.40 -10.81
CA ARG A 2 -4.20 -11.65 -10.78
C ARG A 2 -4.26 -10.54 -9.73
N VAL A 3 -3.35 -10.59 -8.76
CA VAL A 3 -3.27 -9.68 -7.63
C VAL A 3 -1.96 -8.90 -7.70
N ALA A 4 -2.04 -7.59 -7.80
CA ALA A 4 -0.88 -6.71 -7.68
C ALA A 4 -0.76 -6.20 -6.24
N ILE A 5 0.44 -6.20 -5.68
CA ILE A 5 0.70 -5.75 -4.30
C ILE A 5 1.82 -4.71 -4.33
N ASP A 6 1.61 -3.57 -3.67
CA ASP A 6 2.70 -2.63 -3.43
C ASP A 6 3.67 -3.19 -2.36
N TYR A 7 4.81 -3.65 -2.83
CA TYR A 7 5.89 -4.24 -2.05
C TYR A 7 7.03 -3.25 -1.78
N THR A 8 6.83 -1.95 -2.08
CA THR A 8 7.86 -0.90 -1.91
C THR A 8 8.38 -0.80 -0.49
N SER A 9 7.48 -0.76 0.50
CA SER A 9 7.85 -0.64 1.92
C SER A 9 8.71 -1.83 2.38
N ALA A 10 8.38 -3.05 1.94
CA ALA A 10 9.14 -4.26 2.23
C ALA A 10 10.58 -4.23 1.68
N VAL A 11 10.79 -3.59 0.53
CA VAL A 11 12.11 -3.47 -0.11
C VAL A 11 12.96 -2.36 0.51
N ARG A 12 12.35 -1.26 0.95
CA ARG A 12 13.09 -0.03 1.29
C ARG A 12 13.16 0.30 2.77
N GLN A 13 12.24 -0.23 3.57
CA GLN A 13 12.08 0.18 4.96
C GLN A 13 12.34 -1.01 5.90
N GLY A 14 12.81 -0.69 7.11
CA GLY A 14 13.00 -1.64 8.20
C GLY A 14 11.87 -1.64 9.23
N GLY A 15 10.90 -0.72 9.10
CA GLY A 15 9.84 -0.48 10.09
C GLY A 15 8.72 -1.52 10.12
N GLY A 16 7.71 -1.24 10.95
CA GLY A 16 6.56 -2.13 11.19
C GLY A 16 5.81 -2.52 9.91
N ILE A 17 5.51 -1.55 9.05
CA ILE A 17 4.83 -1.77 7.76
C ILE A 17 5.64 -2.71 6.88
N ALA A 18 6.96 -2.50 6.78
CA ALA A 18 7.82 -3.37 5.98
C ALA A 18 7.84 -4.81 6.50
N ARG A 19 7.84 -4.99 7.84
CA ARG A 19 7.73 -6.31 8.46
C ARG A 19 6.39 -6.95 8.16
N TYR A 20 5.29 -6.20 8.28
CA TYR A 20 3.94 -6.66 7.93
C TYR A 20 3.88 -7.12 6.47
N THR A 21 4.30 -6.26 5.53
CA THR A 21 4.29 -6.55 4.10
C THR A 21 5.13 -7.78 3.74
N ARG A 22 6.33 -7.93 4.32
CA ARG A 22 7.16 -9.14 4.12
C ARG A 22 6.49 -10.40 4.66
N GLY A 23 5.87 -10.31 5.84
CA GLY A 23 5.15 -11.42 6.47
C GLY A 23 3.93 -11.85 5.66
N LEU A 24 3.10 -10.88 5.26
CA LEU A 24 1.91 -11.09 4.42
C LEU A 24 2.29 -11.78 3.10
N VAL A 25 3.21 -11.19 2.35
CA VAL A 25 3.61 -11.73 1.03
C VAL A 25 4.36 -13.05 1.18
N GLY A 26 5.13 -13.24 2.25
CA GLY A 26 5.76 -14.51 2.58
C GLY A 26 4.74 -15.62 2.81
N ALA A 27 3.76 -15.38 3.67
CA ALA A 27 2.69 -16.34 3.94
C ALA A 27 1.84 -16.64 2.69
N LEU A 28 1.53 -15.63 1.87
CA LEU A 28 0.83 -15.85 0.59
C LEU A 28 1.64 -16.74 -0.36
N ALA A 29 2.96 -16.56 -0.41
CA ALA A 29 3.84 -17.39 -1.25
C ALA A 29 3.92 -18.85 -0.77
N GLU A 30 3.66 -19.11 0.51
CA GLU A 30 3.62 -20.47 1.08
C GLU A 30 2.25 -21.13 0.94
N LEU A 31 1.16 -20.34 1.06
CA LEU A 31 -0.20 -20.85 1.19
C LEU A 31 -0.99 -20.86 -0.13
N ASP A 32 -0.72 -19.93 -1.05
CA ASP A 32 -1.52 -19.79 -2.27
C ASP A 32 -0.75 -20.12 -3.56
N ALA A 33 -1.27 -21.12 -4.28
CA ALA A 33 -0.84 -21.49 -5.62
C ALA A 33 -1.91 -21.20 -6.69
N GLY A 34 -3.11 -20.75 -6.30
CA GLY A 34 -4.24 -20.53 -7.21
C GLY A 34 -4.24 -19.16 -7.89
N ASN A 35 -3.66 -18.13 -7.26
CA ASN A 35 -3.58 -16.79 -7.83
C ASN A 35 -2.19 -16.48 -8.40
N GLN A 36 -2.17 -15.48 -9.27
CA GLN A 36 -0.97 -14.89 -9.84
C GLN A 36 -0.67 -13.57 -9.15
N TYR A 37 0.52 -13.42 -8.59
CA TYR A 37 0.92 -12.26 -7.83
C TYR A 37 1.96 -11.41 -8.58
N VAL A 38 1.73 -10.11 -8.60
CA VAL A 38 2.68 -9.11 -9.10
C VAL A 38 3.08 -8.21 -7.95
N LEU A 39 4.30 -8.38 -7.46
CA LEU A 39 4.90 -7.51 -6.46
C LEU A 39 5.46 -6.29 -7.16
N PHE A 40 4.92 -5.11 -6.88
CA PHE A 40 5.46 -3.85 -7.37
C PHE A 40 6.42 -3.25 -6.36
N SER A 41 7.55 -2.71 -6.81
CA SER A 41 8.45 -1.96 -5.92
C SER A 41 9.00 -0.72 -6.61
N ALA A 42 8.82 0.43 -5.94
CA ALA A 42 9.52 1.68 -6.23
C ALA A 42 10.96 1.66 -5.70
N GLY A 43 11.76 0.70 -6.15
CA GLY A 43 13.15 0.50 -5.73
C GLY A 43 13.64 -0.87 -6.13
N ARG A 44 14.96 -1.02 -6.31
CA ARG A 44 15.56 -2.31 -6.61
C ARG A 44 15.62 -3.16 -5.35
N ASP A 45 14.96 -4.32 -5.40
CA ASP A 45 15.18 -5.37 -4.39
C ASP A 45 16.59 -5.95 -4.57
N ARG A 46 17.35 -5.97 -3.46
CA ARG A 46 18.73 -6.47 -3.41
C ARG A 46 18.85 -7.76 -2.60
N THR A 47 17.74 -8.27 -2.07
CA THR A 47 17.72 -9.46 -1.22
C THR A 47 17.98 -10.74 -2.01
N GLY A 48 17.72 -10.73 -3.33
CA GLY A 48 17.85 -11.93 -4.16
C GLY A 48 16.85 -13.02 -3.80
N LYS A 49 15.74 -12.67 -3.11
CA LYS A 49 14.71 -13.63 -2.71
C LYS A 49 14.13 -14.32 -3.94
N ALA A 50 14.21 -15.65 -3.96
CA ALA A 50 13.51 -16.46 -4.94
C ALA A 50 12.02 -16.49 -4.60
N TRP A 51 11.19 -16.33 -5.63
CA TRP A 51 9.74 -16.37 -5.50
C TRP A 51 9.18 -17.62 -6.19
N PRO A 52 8.05 -18.17 -5.72
CA PRO A 52 7.35 -19.24 -6.42
C PRO A 52 6.94 -18.83 -7.85
N ALA A 53 6.62 -19.81 -8.70
CA ALA A 53 6.33 -19.59 -10.11
C ALA A 53 5.14 -18.64 -10.37
N ASN A 54 4.19 -18.56 -9.45
CA ASN A 54 3.03 -17.67 -9.52
C ASN A 54 3.29 -16.25 -8.99
N PHE A 55 4.53 -15.93 -8.59
CA PHE A 55 4.94 -14.60 -8.12
C PHE A 55 5.93 -13.95 -9.09
N SER A 56 5.71 -12.68 -9.39
CA SER A 56 6.63 -11.88 -10.20
C SER A 56 6.93 -10.55 -9.52
N LEU A 57 8.20 -10.14 -9.53
CA LEU A 57 8.63 -8.85 -8.97
C LEU A 57 8.89 -7.85 -10.10
N ARG A 58 8.20 -6.71 -10.05
CA ARG A 58 8.36 -5.56 -10.95
C ARG A 58 8.94 -4.40 -10.18
N SER A 59 10.24 -4.15 -10.37
CA SER A 59 10.96 -3.07 -9.70
C SER A 59 11.26 -1.91 -10.65
N LEU A 60 10.98 -0.69 -10.21
CA LEU A 60 11.43 0.53 -10.90
C LEU A 60 12.68 1.10 -10.22
N PRO A 61 13.71 1.53 -10.98
CA PRO A 61 14.94 2.10 -10.42
C PRO A 61 14.75 3.57 -9.99
N ILE A 62 13.67 3.87 -9.27
CA ILE A 62 13.32 5.23 -8.83
C ILE A 62 13.50 5.32 -7.30
N LYS A 63 13.89 6.49 -6.77
CA LYS A 63 13.88 6.69 -5.31
C LYS A 63 12.45 6.94 -4.85
N ASP A 64 11.95 6.15 -3.92
CA ASP A 64 10.59 6.16 -3.35
C ASP A 64 10.05 7.54 -3.01
N ARG A 65 10.87 8.41 -2.38
CA ARG A 65 10.50 9.81 -2.13
C ARG A 65 10.01 10.56 -3.38
N HIS A 66 10.56 10.25 -4.55
CA HIS A 66 10.16 10.88 -5.82
C HIS A 66 8.88 10.26 -6.37
N LEU A 67 8.62 8.97 -6.16
CA LEU A 67 7.36 8.33 -6.54
C LEU A 67 6.21 8.73 -5.61
N ALA A 68 6.42 8.74 -4.30
CA ALA A 68 5.47 9.31 -3.34
C ALA A 68 5.21 10.80 -3.64
N MET A 69 6.25 11.59 -3.97
CA MET A 69 6.06 12.96 -4.43
C MET A 69 5.30 13.05 -5.77
N VAL A 70 5.59 12.19 -6.74
CA VAL A 70 4.91 12.23 -8.06
C VAL A 70 3.44 11.83 -7.93
N TRP A 71 3.15 10.76 -7.19
CA TRP A 71 1.78 10.26 -7.01
C TRP A 71 0.95 11.13 -6.07
N GLN A 72 1.53 11.62 -4.96
CA GLN A 72 0.76 12.32 -3.92
C GLN A 72 0.95 13.83 -3.91
N ARG A 73 2.15 14.33 -4.28
CA ARG A 73 2.46 15.77 -4.27
C ARG A 73 2.16 16.44 -5.61
N MET A 74 2.44 15.76 -6.73
CA MET A 74 2.22 16.28 -8.09
C MET A 74 0.86 15.86 -8.67
N SER A 75 0.11 14.97 -8.01
CA SER A 75 -1.19 14.45 -8.49
C SER A 75 -1.12 13.92 -9.93
N VAL A 76 0.04 13.40 -10.35
CA VAL A 76 0.21 12.92 -11.72
C VAL A 76 -0.57 11.60 -11.84
N PRO A 77 -1.58 11.51 -12.72
CA PRO A 77 -2.48 10.37 -12.81
C PRO A 77 -1.84 9.24 -13.62
N ILE A 78 -0.63 8.80 -13.24
CA ILE A 78 0.03 7.64 -13.84
C ILE A 78 -0.51 6.39 -13.15
N PRO A 79 -1.32 5.56 -13.86
CA PRO A 79 -1.86 4.33 -13.31
C PRO A 79 -0.77 3.35 -12.95
N ILE A 80 -0.93 2.67 -11.81
CA ILE A 80 0.02 1.64 -11.39
C ILE A 80 0.05 0.45 -12.38
N GLU A 81 -1.05 0.23 -13.11
CA GLU A 81 -1.16 -0.81 -14.14
C GLU A 81 -0.17 -0.64 -15.29
N LEU A 82 0.40 0.56 -15.51
CA LEU A 82 1.50 0.75 -16.46
C LEU A 82 2.77 0.01 -16.06
N PHE A 83 2.92 -0.31 -14.77
CA PHE A 83 4.10 -0.97 -14.22
C PHE A 83 3.83 -2.41 -13.77
N THR A 84 2.62 -2.67 -13.26
CA THR A 84 2.21 -4.01 -12.80
C THR A 84 1.53 -4.84 -13.90
N GLY A 85 1.10 -4.19 -14.99
CA GLY A 85 0.12 -4.74 -15.91
C GLY A 85 -1.28 -4.73 -15.32
N TRP A 86 -2.27 -5.18 -16.11
CA TRP A 86 -3.64 -5.35 -15.64
C TRP A 86 -3.70 -6.38 -14.49
N ALA A 87 -4.49 -6.08 -13.48
CA ALA A 87 -4.76 -6.96 -12.35
C ALA A 87 -6.25 -6.88 -11.97
N ASP A 88 -6.76 -7.93 -11.36
CA ASP A 88 -8.12 -7.96 -10.81
C ASP A 88 -8.19 -7.18 -9.50
N VAL A 89 -7.12 -7.26 -8.70
CA VAL A 89 -6.99 -6.62 -7.40
C VAL A 89 -5.64 -5.89 -7.30
N PHE A 90 -5.65 -4.69 -6.71
CA PHE A 90 -4.45 -3.97 -6.29
C PHE A 90 -4.48 -3.75 -4.77
N HIS A 91 -3.51 -4.31 -4.04
CA HIS A 91 -3.37 -4.15 -2.59
C HIS A 91 -2.21 -3.21 -2.26
N SER A 92 -2.51 -2.11 -1.57
CA SER A 92 -1.50 -1.26 -0.94
C SER A 92 -1.48 -1.49 0.57
N PRO A 93 -0.41 -2.08 1.13
CA PRO A 93 -0.27 -2.27 2.56
C PRO A 93 0.28 -1.02 3.29
N ASP A 94 0.51 0.10 2.61
CA ASP A 94 1.23 1.27 3.15
C ASP A 94 0.38 2.56 3.06
N PHE A 95 -0.83 2.54 3.65
CA PHE A 95 -1.80 3.64 3.88
C PHE A 95 -2.08 4.66 2.74
N VAL A 96 -1.49 4.46 1.56
CA VAL A 96 -1.54 5.32 0.39
C VAL A 96 -1.82 4.49 -0.84
N LEU A 97 -2.83 4.89 -1.61
CA LEU A 97 -3.16 4.26 -2.88
C LEU A 97 -2.61 5.10 -4.05
N PRO A 98 -1.86 4.49 -4.98
CA PRO A 98 -1.53 5.14 -6.25
C PRO A 98 -2.81 5.31 -7.11
N PRO A 99 -2.73 6.03 -8.25
CA PRO A 99 -3.77 5.94 -9.27
C PRO A 99 -3.94 4.49 -9.74
N VAL A 100 -5.17 3.99 -9.68
CA VAL A 100 -5.57 2.65 -10.15
C VAL A 100 -6.76 2.87 -11.07
N LEU A 101 -6.74 2.26 -12.26
CA LEU A 101 -7.76 2.46 -13.29
C LEU A 101 -8.88 1.42 -13.24
N ARG A 102 -8.55 0.13 -13.07
CA ARG A 102 -9.54 -0.96 -13.21
C ARG A 102 -9.56 -1.95 -12.07
N ALA A 103 -8.43 -2.19 -11.41
CA ALA A 103 -8.37 -3.19 -10.36
C ALA A 103 -9.22 -2.77 -9.16
N ARG A 104 -9.85 -3.74 -8.49
CA ARG A 104 -10.43 -3.50 -7.17
C ARG A 104 -9.32 -3.20 -6.18
N THR A 105 -9.48 -2.16 -5.39
CA THR A 105 -8.44 -1.63 -4.53
C THR A 105 -8.63 -2.07 -3.09
N VAL A 106 -7.56 -2.62 -2.51
CA VAL A 106 -7.47 -2.97 -1.10
C VAL A 106 -6.41 -2.07 -0.47
N LEU A 107 -6.74 -1.41 0.64
CA LEU A 107 -5.83 -0.55 1.37
C LEU A 107 -5.69 -1.03 2.80
N THR A 108 -4.49 -1.34 3.28
CA THR A 108 -4.26 -1.56 4.71
C THR A 108 -3.92 -0.24 5.39
N VAL A 109 -4.60 0.06 6.50
CA VAL A 109 -4.32 1.21 7.36
C VAL A 109 -3.94 0.68 8.74
N HIS A 110 -2.71 0.99 9.17
CA HIS A 110 -2.13 0.51 10.42
C HIS A 110 -2.52 1.38 11.62
N ASP A 111 -2.61 2.69 11.43
CA ASP A 111 -3.04 3.65 12.45
C ASP A 111 -3.39 5.00 11.80
N LEU A 112 -4.11 5.85 12.55
CA LEU A 112 -4.32 7.27 12.22
C LEU A 112 -3.71 8.16 13.31
N SER A 113 -2.59 7.73 13.89
CA SER A 113 -1.95 8.44 15.00
C SER A 113 -1.52 9.86 14.63
N PHE A 114 -1.27 10.14 13.35
CA PHE A 114 -1.00 11.50 12.86
C PHE A 114 -2.17 12.48 13.05
N ILE A 115 -3.40 11.98 13.25
CA ILE A 115 -4.59 12.77 13.56
C ILE A 115 -4.75 12.93 15.08
N ARG A 116 -4.59 11.84 15.84
CA ARG A 116 -4.77 11.82 17.31
C ARG A 116 -3.63 12.51 18.07
N HIS A 117 -2.39 12.32 17.60
CA HIS A 117 -1.15 12.75 18.24
C HIS A 117 -0.25 13.50 17.27
N PRO A 118 -0.72 14.62 16.68
CA PRO A 118 0.06 15.36 15.69
C PRO A 118 1.42 15.83 16.22
N GLU A 119 1.55 16.06 17.53
CA GLU A 119 2.80 16.42 18.22
C GLU A 119 3.91 15.38 18.07
N CYS A 120 3.59 14.12 17.79
CA CYS A 120 4.57 13.05 17.58
C CYS A 120 5.20 13.07 16.18
N PHE A 121 4.72 13.93 15.28
CA PHE A 121 5.10 13.92 13.87
C PHE A 121 5.73 15.24 13.44
N SER A 122 6.67 15.16 12.50
CA SER A 122 7.19 16.37 11.85
C SER A 122 6.11 17.06 11.01
N LYS A 123 6.11 18.40 10.98
CA LYS A 123 5.16 19.18 10.17
C LYS A 123 5.07 18.73 8.70
N PRO A 124 6.18 18.41 7.99
CA PRO A 124 6.09 17.89 6.62
C PRO A 124 5.37 16.55 6.52
N MET A 125 5.58 15.65 7.48
CA MET A 125 4.92 14.35 7.52
C MET A 125 3.43 14.49 7.81
N LEU A 126 3.04 15.36 8.73
CA LEU A 126 1.62 15.68 8.98
C LEU A 126 0.94 16.23 7.74
N ALA A 127 1.54 17.22 7.07
CA ALA A 127 0.99 17.81 5.86
C ALA A 127 0.83 16.77 4.74
N TYR A 128 1.77 15.82 4.65
CA TYR A 128 1.68 14.71 3.72
C TYR A 128 0.55 13.74 4.09
N ALA A 129 0.53 13.22 5.32
CA ALA A 129 -0.43 12.22 5.79
C ALA A 129 -1.87 12.76 5.76
N ALA A 130 -2.09 13.98 6.25
CA ALA A 130 -3.38 14.67 6.22
C ALA A 130 -3.91 14.88 4.78
N ARG A 131 -3.02 14.89 3.78
CA ARG A 131 -3.41 14.97 2.37
C ARG A 131 -3.63 13.58 1.77
N ALA A 132 -2.67 12.67 1.92
CA ALA A 132 -2.60 11.41 1.19
C ALA A 132 -3.54 10.33 1.77
N VAL A 133 -3.63 10.22 3.10
CA VAL A 133 -4.38 9.13 3.75
C VAL A 133 -5.89 9.27 3.53
N PRO A 134 -6.54 10.42 3.82
CA PRO A 134 -8.00 10.53 3.60
C PRO A 134 -8.39 10.34 2.13
N ARG A 135 -7.55 10.80 1.19
CA ARG A 135 -7.77 10.59 -0.25
C ARG A 135 -7.69 9.11 -0.64
N SER A 136 -6.73 8.39 -0.05
CA SER A 136 -6.55 6.96 -0.33
C SER A 136 -7.69 6.14 0.26
N VAL A 137 -8.06 6.42 1.51
CA VAL A 137 -9.21 5.83 2.19
C VAL A 137 -10.50 6.07 1.41
N ALA A 138 -10.75 7.30 0.93
CA ALA A 138 -11.94 7.60 0.15
C ALA A 138 -12.01 6.79 -1.17
N ARG A 139 -10.87 6.56 -1.82
CA ARG A 139 -10.75 5.87 -3.10
C ARG A 139 -10.70 4.34 -3.02
N ALA A 140 -10.41 3.79 -1.83
CA ALA A 140 -10.33 2.35 -1.64
C ALA A 140 -11.72 1.69 -1.75
N ASP A 141 -11.78 0.56 -2.45
CA ASP A 141 -12.96 -0.31 -2.48
C ASP A 141 -13.12 -1.05 -1.15
N VAL A 142 -12.00 -1.58 -0.62
CA VAL A 142 -11.92 -2.29 0.67
C VAL A 142 -10.75 -1.76 1.48
N ILE A 143 -10.96 -1.59 2.77
CA ILE A 143 -9.96 -1.10 3.73
C ILE A 143 -9.74 -2.17 4.78
N LEU A 144 -8.51 -2.62 4.94
CA LEU A 144 -8.11 -3.54 5.99
C LEU A 144 -7.56 -2.75 7.18
N ALA A 145 -8.17 -2.93 8.34
CA ALA A 145 -7.59 -2.53 9.61
C ALA A 145 -6.97 -3.77 10.27
N ASP A 146 -5.67 -3.73 10.57
CA ASP A 146 -4.96 -4.84 11.21
C ASP A 146 -5.03 -4.80 12.75
N SER A 147 -5.75 -3.83 13.30
CA SER A 147 -6.07 -3.73 14.72
C SER A 147 -7.46 -3.12 14.95
N GLU A 148 -8.07 -3.44 16.10
CA GLU A 148 -9.34 -2.83 16.51
C GLU A 148 -9.20 -1.31 16.74
N SER A 149 -8.03 -0.87 17.24
CA SER A 149 -7.73 0.56 17.38
C SER A 149 -7.77 1.28 16.03
N ALA A 150 -7.10 0.74 15.00
CA ALA A 150 -7.12 1.31 13.67
C ALA A 150 -8.53 1.30 13.06
N ARG A 151 -9.28 0.22 13.28
CA ARG A 151 -10.68 0.10 12.85
C ARG A 151 -11.55 1.20 13.45
N GLN A 152 -11.44 1.43 14.76
CA GLN A 152 -12.20 2.49 15.45
C GLN A 152 -11.82 3.87 14.94
N ASP A 153 -10.52 4.15 14.78
CA ASP A 153 -10.05 5.42 14.24
C ASP A 153 -10.56 5.66 12.81
N LEU A 154 -10.61 4.64 11.95
CA LEU A 154 -11.18 4.75 10.59
C LEU A 154 -12.68 5.11 10.61
N LEU A 155 -13.43 4.54 11.56
CA LEU A 155 -14.86 4.83 11.74
C LEU A 155 -15.09 6.23 12.31
N GLU A 156 -14.32 6.63 13.32
CA GLU A 156 -14.53 7.88 14.06
C GLU A 156 -13.94 9.11 13.37
N LEU A 157 -12.73 8.98 12.81
CA LEU A 157 -11.98 10.12 12.29
C LEU A 157 -12.20 10.32 10.79
N LEU A 158 -12.30 9.22 10.04
CA LEU A 158 -12.46 9.25 8.58
C LEU A 158 -13.86 8.82 8.11
N HIS A 159 -14.75 8.47 9.04
CA HIS A 159 -16.15 8.12 8.77
C HIS A 159 -16.29 7.03 7.69
N VAL A 160 -15.39 6.04 7.72
CA VAL A 160 -15.41 4.96 6.74
C VAL A 160 -16.68 4.10 6.92
N PRO A 161 -17.45 3.83 5.86
CA PRO A 161 -18.59 2.92 5.91
C PRO A 161 -18.18 1.51 6.36
N ARG A 162 -18.98 0.89 7.24
CA ARG A 162 -18.68 -0.44 7.81
C ARG A 162 -18.64 -1.57 6.78
N ASP A 163 -19.32 -1.41 5.65
CA ASP A 163 -19.33 -2.35 4.53
C ASP A 163 -18.05 -2.32 3.69
N ARG A 164 -17.18 -1.31 3.89
CA ARG A 164 -15.84 -1.24 3.29
C ARG A 164 -14.71 -1.68 4.23
N LEU A 165 -15.00 -2.05 5.47
CA LEU A 165 -14.03 -2.38 6.53
C LEU A 165 -14.02 -3.86 6.93
#